data_AF-A0AAD1XMU7-F1
#
_entry.id   AF-A0AAD1XMU7-F1
#
_cell.length_a   1.000
_cell.length_b   1.000
_cell.length_c   1.000
_cell.angle_alpha   90.00
_cell.angle_beta   90.00
_cell.angle_gamma   90.00
#
_symmetry.space_group_name_H-M   'P 1'
#
loop_
_entity.id
_entity.type
_entity.pdbx_description
1 polymer ?
#
loop_
_entity_poly.entity_id
_entity_poly.type
_entity_poly.pdbx_seq_one_letter_code
_entity_poly.pdbx_strand_id
1 'polypeptide(L)'
;MILTSLLGLGASADIEIELDNNESRKTTMIKDRNDNQKMAYIYQDKESISGRCAIYLKNSKSIDHQGIRVDLIGMIENFYDKSQNLKFLTLSRELEPPGTLSENTTCEFNFNNVEMEYESYCGICVRVRYFIQISINRSYGTIKEDHEFVVFNPSTEPDTNHKLRMEVGIEECLHIEFEYQSSKYTLKDVVVGKVHFNLVRIKIKQMELAIVRKETVGSGQASETQKETLSKYEVMDGAPVKGEEIPIRYYLAGIDLTPTYLNVSKRFSTKYYLSLILIDSEDRRYFKEQEIVLWRDKL
;
A
#
# COMPACT_ATOMS: atom_id res chain seq x y z
N MET A 1 -24.85 -6.87 7.39
CA MET A 1 -26.24 -6.89 6.88
C MET A 1 -26.17 -6.39 5.45
N ILE A 2 -26.20 -7.32 4.49
CA ILE A 2 -25.95 -7.05 3.06
C ILE A 2 -27.21 -6.39 2.50
N LEU A 3 -27.08 -5.18 1.95
CA LEU A 3 -28.11 -4.60 1.10
C LEU A 3 -28.16 -5.44 -0.19
N THR A 4 -29.03 -6.43 -0.20
CA THR A 4 -29.48 -7.10 -1.41
C THR A 4 -30.09 -6.07 -2.35
N SER A 5 -29.42 -5.82 -3.46
CA SER A 5 -29.96 -5.14 -4.63
C SER A 5 -31.26 -5.82 -5.05
N LEU A 6 -32.39 -5.16 -4.75
CA LEU A 6 -33.68 -5.46 -5.36
C LEU A 6 -33.66 -4.93 -6.79
N LEU A 7 -33.99 -5.80 -7.75
CA LEU A 7 -34.33 -5.60 -9.18
C LEU A 7 -33.36 -6.30 -10.16
N GLY A 8 -33.49 -7.63 -10.26
CA GLY A 8 -32.91 -8.44 -11.32
C GLY A 8 -33.94 -9.43 -11.88
N LEU A 9 -34.92 -8.95 -12.67
CA LEU A 9 -35.94 -9.80 -13.32
C LEU A 9 -35.47 -10.46 -14.64
N GLY A 10 -34.19 -10.29 -15.02
CA GLY A 10 -33.58 -10.86 -16.23
C GLY A 10 -32.79 -12.15 -15.97
N ALA A 11 -32.45 -12.87 -17.05
CA ALA A 11 -31.47 -13.97 -16.98
C ALA A 11 -30.15 -13.43 -16.40
N SER A 12 -29.51 -14.20 -15.53
CA SER A 12 -28.34 -13.76 -14.75
C SER A 12 -27.49 -14.97 -14.38
N ALA A 13 -26.22 -14.74 -14.07
CA ALA A 13 -25.29 -15.77 -13.66
C ALA A 13 -24.47 -15.29 -12.46
N ASP A 14 -24.03 -16.24 -11.63
CA ASP A 14 -22.92 -16.03 -10.71
C ASP A 14 -21.62 -16.44 -11.39
N ILE A 15 -20.55 -15.72 -11.10
CA ILE A 15 -19.21 -15.99 -11.60
C ILE A 15 -18.34 -16.31 -10.39
N GLU A 16 -17.62 -17.42 -10.46
CA GLU A 16 -16.63 -17.81 -9.46
C GLU A 16 -15.28 -17.91 -10.16
N ILE A 17 -14.29 -17.19 -9.64
CA ILE A 17 -12.93 -17.17 -10.18
C ILE A 17 -12.02 -17.87 -9.18
N GLU A 18 -11.31 -18.87 -9.67
CA GLU A 18 -10.32 -19.62 -8.90
C GLU A 18 -8.97 -19.52 -9.62
N LEU A 19 -7.98 -18.96 -8.94
CA LEU A 19 -6.60 -18.92 -9.44
C LEU A 19 -5.94 -20.27 -9.15
N ASP A 20 -5.15 -20.74 -10.11
CA ASP A 20 -4.42 -21.99 -9.95
C ASP A 20 -3.44 -21.90 -8.78
N ASN A 21 -3.60 -22.83 -7.85
CA ASN A 21 -2.72 -22.96 -6.71
C ASN A 21 -1.65 -24.01 -7.02
N ASN A 22 -0.41 -23.58 -7.25
CA ASN A 22 0.72 -24.46 -6.97
C ASN A 22 0.74 -24.62 -5.45
N GLU A 23 0.63 -25.83 -4.90
CA GLU A 23 0.45 -26.14 -3.45
C GLU A 23 1.37 -25.36 -2.47
N SER A 24 2.43 -24.72 -2.96
CA SER A 24 3.35 -23.83 -2.25
C SER A 24 3.05 -22.31 -2.34
N ARG A 25 1.96 -21.84 -2.99
CA ARG A 25 1.72 -20.42 -3.22
C ARG A 25 1.38 -19.71 -1.89
N LYS A 26 2.14 -18.66 -1.59
CA LYS A 26 1.96 -17.88 -0.37
C LYS A 26 0.69 -17.03 -0.45
N THR A 27 0.06 -16.82 0.69
CA THR A 27 -1.10 -15.94 0.84
C THR A 27 -0.81 -14.83 1.85
N THR A 28 -1.56 -13.75 1.78
CA THR A 28 -1.57 -12.69 2.79
C THR A 28 -2.97 -12.13 3.00
N MET A 29 -3.21 -11.51 4.16
CA MET A 29 -4.43 -10.75 4.42
C MET A 29 -4.30 -9.40 3.74
N ILE A 30 -5.27 -9.05 2.90
CA ILE A 30 -5.43 -7.68 2.40
C ILE A 30 -6.63 -7.02 3.06
N LYS A 31 -6.46 -5.74 3.36
CA LYS A 31 -7.53 -4.86 3.81
C LYS A 31 -7.99 -4.03 2.62
N ASP A 32 -9.29 -3.96 2.40
CA ASP A 32 -9.85 -2.94 1.52
C ASP A 32 -9.98 -1.59 2.26
N ARG A 33 -10.48 -0.58 1.55
CA ARG A 33 -10.68 0.77 2.13
C ARG A 33 -11.65 0.80 3.32
N ASN A 34 -12.53 -0.19 3.44
CA ASN A 34 -13.53 -0.29 4.50
C ASN A 34 -13.05 -1.21 5.64
N ASP A 35 -11.75 -1.49 5.71
CA ASP A 35 -11.12 -2.45 6.64
C ASP A 35 -11.66 -3.89 6.50
N ASN A 36 -12.36 -4.21 5.41
CA ASN A 36 -12.74 -5.58 5.16
C ASN A 36 -11.50 -6.38 4.79
N GLN A 37 -11.40 -7.55 5.39
CA GLN A 37 -10.24 -8.39 5.34
C GLN A 37 -10.52 -9.61 4.48
N LYS A 38 -9.68 -9.85 3.47
CA LYS A 38 -9.73 -11.07 2.66
C LYS A 38 -8.34 -11.67 2.47
N MET A 39 -8.28 -12.99 2.40
CA MET A 39 -7.09 -13.72 1.99
C MET A 39 -6.89 -13.54 0.49
N ALA A 40 -5.65 -13.31 0.07
CA ALA A 40 -5.27 -13.19 -1.33
C ALA A 40 -3.95 -13.91 -1.58
N TYR A 41 -3.81 -14.50 -2.77
CA TYR A 41 -2.56 -15.08 -3.23
C TYR A 41 -1.52 -14.01 -3.52
N ILE A 42 -0.25 -14.36 -3.31
CA ILE A 42 0.89 -13.50 -3.63
C ILE A 42 1.54 -13.97 -4.94
N TYR A 43 1.87 -12.99 -5.77
CA TYR A 43 2.62 -13.13 -7.01
C TYR A 43 3.80 -12.14 -7.01
N GLN A 44 4.84 -12.45 -7.77
CA GLN A 44 5.96 -11.55 -8.05
C GLN A 44 6.00 -11.19 -9.53
N ASP A 45 6.70 -10.10 -9.88
CA ASP A 45 6.94 -9.70 -11.28
C ASP A 45 7.41 -10.89 -12.13
N LYS A 46 6.92 -10.94 -13.38
CA LYS A 46 7.18 -12.01 -14.37
C LYS A 46 6.56 -13.37 -14.06
N GLU A 47 5.82 -13.53 -12.97
CA GLU A 47 5.05 -14.76 -12.77
C GLU A 47 3.92 -14.90 -13.81
N SER A 48 3.55 -16.16 -14.09
CA SER A 48 2.37 -16.48 -14.88
C SER A 48 1.15 -16.58 -13.97
N ILE A 49 0.01 -16.11 -14.46
CA ILE A 49 -1.26 -16.12 -13.74
C ILE A 49 -2.26 -16.93 -14.58
N SER A 50 -2.62 -18.09 -14.07
CA SER A 50 -3.61 -18.98 -14.66
C SER A 50 -4.70 -19.32 -13.64
N GLY A 51 -5.81 -19.83 -14.15
CA GLY A 51 -6.94 -20.21 -13.33
C GLY A 51 -8.14 -20.61 -14.17
N ARG A 52 -9.26 -20.76 -13.48
CA ARG A 52 -10.56 -21.09 -14.08
C ARG A 52 -11.64 -20.14 -13.60
N CYS A 53 -12.63 -19.97 -14.45
CA CYS A 53 -13.85 -19.22 -14.19
C CYS A 53 -15.03 -20.17 -14.34
N ALA A 54 -15.77 -20.42 -13.26
CA ALA A 54 -17.03 -21.14 -13.28
C ALA A 54 -18.20 -20.14 -13.36
N ILE A 55 -19.12 -20.38 -14.29
CA ILE A 55 -20.29 -19.55 -14.55
C ILE A 55 -21.53 -20.39 -14.22
N TYR A 56 -22.30 -19.97 -13.22
CA TYR A 56 -23.50 -20.65 -12.76
C TYR A 56 -24.75 -19.88 -13.18
N LEU A 57 -25.57 -20.47 -14.05
CA LEU A 57 -26.80 -19.84 -14.53
C LEU A 57 -27.86 -19.81 -13.43
N LYS A 58 -28.48 -18.65 -13.21
CA LYS A 58 -29.58 -18.49 -12.25
C LYS A 58 -30.91 -18.86 -12.87
N ASN A 59 -31.75 -19.51 -12.08
CA ASN A 59 -33.15 -19.83 -12.42
C ASN A 59 -33.31 -20.66 -13.72
N SER A 60 -32.28 -21.41 -14.11
CA SER A 60 -32.25 -22.25 -15.33
C SER A 60 -32.62 -21.51 -16.62
N LYS A 61 -32.42 -20.18 -16.67
CA LYS A 61 -32.61 -19.39 -17.88
C LYS A 61 -31.31 -19.32 -18.65
N SER A 62 -31.37 -19.58 -19.96
CA SER A 62 -30.24 -19.36 -20.85
C SER A 62 -29.88 -17.87 -20.91
N ILE A 63 -28.62 -17.59 -21.20
CA ILE A 63 -28.09 -16.22 -21.34
C ILE A 63 -27.48 -16.07 -22.73
N ASP A 64 -28.09 -15.21 -23.53
CA ASP A 64 -27.45 -14.71 -24.75
C ASP A 64 -26.39 -13.66 -24.39
N HIS A 65 -25.19 -13.84 -24.93
CA HIS A 65 -24.03 -12.98 -24.69
C HIS A 65 -23.30 -12.64 -25.99
N GLN A 66 -22.61 -11.49 -25.99
CA GLN A 66 -21.77 -10.97 -27.05
C GLN A 66 -20.28 -11.31 -26.82
N GLY A 67 -20.04 -12.42 -26.13
CA GLY A 67 -18.71 -12.90 -25.76
C GLY A 67 -18.40 -12.78 -24.28
N ILE A 68 -17.60 -13.73 -23.80
CA ILE A 68 -17.10 -13.81 -22.43
C ILE A 68 -15.60 -13.53 -22.48
N ARG A 69 -15.13 -12.65 -21.60
CA ARG A 69 -13.73 -12.20 -21.58
C ARG A 69 -13.16 -12.28 -20.18
N VAL A 70 -11.87 -12.58 -20.11
CA VAL A 70 -11.04 -12.39 -18.92
C VAL A 70 -10.04 -11.26 -19.15
N ASP A 71 -9.95 -10.36 -18.19
CA ASP A 71 -8.99 -9.27 -18.16
C ASP A 71 -8.10 -9.41 -16.91
N LEU A 72 -6.79 -9.37 -17.07
CA LEU A 72 -5.84 -9.15 -15.97
C LEU A 72 -5.53 -7.66 -15.93
N ILE A 73 -5.87 -7.01 -14.83
CA ILE A 73 -5.79 -5.55 -14.67
C ILE A 73 -4.89 -5.20 -13.49
N GLY A 74 -3.92 -4.31 -13.72
CA GLY A 74 -3.21 -3.57 -12.69
C GLY A 74 -3.64 -2.11 -12.71
N MET A 75 -4.07 -1.58 -11.56
CA MET A 75 -4.66 -0.25 -11.45
C MET A 75 -4.16 0.53 -10.24
N ILE A 76 -3.86 1.81 -10.46
CA ILE A 76 -3.72 2.83 -9.42
C ILE A 76 -5.07 3.52 -9.29
N GLU A 77 -5.72 3.37 -8.13
CA GLU A 77 -6.93 4.06 -7.76
C GLU A 77 -6.57 5.29 -6.92
N ASN A 78 -7.04 6.47 -7.32
CA ASN A 78 -6.97 7.69 -6.52
C ASN A 78 -8.31 7.88 -5.80
N PHE A 79 -8.26 8.00 -4.47
CA PHE A 79 -9.44 8.08 -3.63
C PHE A 79 -10.09 9.47 -3.60
N TYR A 80 -9.37 10.52 -3.97
CA TYR A 80 -9.89 11.89 -4.07
C TYR A 80 -10.49 12.17 -5.44
N ASP A 81 -9.78 11.77 -6.50
CA ASP A 81 -10.18 12.04 -7.87
C ASP A 81 -10.15 10.77 -8.71
N LYS A 82 -11.32 10.13 -8.85
CA LYS A 82 -11.48 8.90 -9.65
C LYS A 82 -11.10 9.10 -11.12
N SER A 83 -11.12 10.33 -11.64
CA SER A 83 -10.68 10.60 -13.01
C SER A 83 -9.18 10.41 -13.19
N GLN A 84 -8.42 10.42 -12.09
CA GLN A 84 -6.98 10.14 -12.07
C GLN A 84 -6.65 8.67 -11.86
N ASN A 85 -7.65 7.79 -11.78
CA ASN A 85 -7.41 6.35 -11.80
C ASN A 85 -6.65 5.97 -13.07
N LEU A 86 -5.65 5.11 -12.93
CA LEU A 86 -4.81 4.67 -14.03
C LEU A 86 -4.77 3.14 -14.06
N LYS A 87 -5.27 2.55 -15.15
CA LYS A 87 -4.95 1.18 -15.51
C LYS A 87 -3.60 1.17 -16.20
N PHE A 88 -2.55 0.75 -15.50
CA PHE A 88 -1.20 0.67 -16.05
C PHE A 88 -0.93 -0.70 -16.69
N LEU A 89 -1.71 -1.73 -16.35
CA LEU A 89 -1.65 -3.07 -16.92
C LEU A 89 -3.05 -3.50 -17.34
N THR A 90 -3.20 -4.00 -18.56
CA THR A 90 -4.42 -4.64 -19.05
C THR A 90 -4.04 -5.71 -20.07
N LEU A 91 -4.25 -6.97 -19.73
CA LEU A 91 -4.13 -8.10 -20.65
C LEU A 91 -5.51 -8.75 -20.78
N SER A 92 -5.92 -9.02 -22.01
CA SER A 92 -7.27 -9.53 -22.30
C SER A 92 -7.21 -10.85 -23.07
N ARG A 93 -8.09 -11.79 -22.72
CA ARG A 93 -8.34 -13.02 -23.48
C ARG A 93 -9.84 -13.23 -23.63
N GLU A 94 -10.26 -13.58 -24.83
CA GLU A 94 -11.61 -14.07 -25.09
C GLU A 94 -11.70 -15.52 -24.61
N LEU A 95 -12.72 -15.81 -23.79
CA LEU A 95 -13.00 -17.15 -23.26
C LEU A 95 -14.04 -17.86 -24.10
N GLU A 96 -15.09 -17.13 -24.52
CA GLU A 96 -16.15 -17.65 -25.38
C GLU A 96 -16.57 -16.57 -26.39
N PRO A 97 -16.81 -16.92 -27.67
CA PRO A 97 -17.37 -16.01 -28.66
C PRO A 97 -18.83 -15.65 -28.36
N PRO A 98 -19.43 -14.69 -29.09
CA PRO A 98 -20.86 -14.44 -29.00
C PRO A 98 -21.70 -15.71 -29.17
N GLY A 99 -22.66 -15.93 -28.27
CA GLY A 99 -23.41 -17.18 -28.21
C GLY A 99 -24.47 -17.19 -27.12
N THR A 100 -24.94 -18.39 -26.78
CA THR A 100 -25.96 -18.62 -25.75
C THR A 100 -25.45 -19.65 -24.75
N LEU A 101 -25.28 -19.23 -23.49
CA LEU A 101 -25.03 -20.15 -22.39
C LEU A 101 -26.36 -20.82 -21.99
N SER A 102 -26.44 -22.14 -22.14
CA SER A 102 -27.63 -22.93 -21.79
C SER A 102 -27.44 -23.78 -20.53
N GLU A 103 -26.19 -23.98 -20.11
CA GLU A 103 -25.81 -24.73 -18.92
C GLU A 103 -24.69 -24.01 -18.16
N ASN A 104 -24.36 -24.49 -16.97
CA ASN A 104 -23.21 -23.99 -16.24
C ASN A 104 -21.94 -24.34 -17.02
N THR A 105 -21.00 -23.40 -17.10
CA THR A 105 -19.81 -23.53 -17.93
C THR A 105 -18.57 -23.17 -17.13
N THR A 106 -17.46 -23.84 -17.43
CA THR A 106 -16.14 -23.51 -16.87
C THR A 106 -15.19 -23.19 -18.01
N CYS A 107 -14.51 -22.05 -17.90
CA CYS A 107 -13.52 -21.60 -18.86
C CYS A 107 -12.17 -21.46 -18.14
N GLU A 108 -11.09 -21.89 -18.79
CA GLU A 108 -9.73 -21.73 -18.28
C GLU A 108 -9.06 -20.50 -18.88
N PHE A 109 -8.13 -19.89 -18.15
CA PHE A 109 -7.33 -18.78 -18.64
C PHE A 109 -5.88 -18.91 -18.20
N ASN A 110 -4.98 -18.34 -19.01
CA ASN A 110 -3.57 -18.26 -18.71
C ASN A 110 -2.93 -16.98 -19.28
N PHE A 111 -2.25 -16.23 -18.41
CA PHE A 111 -1.39 -15.10 -18.74
C PHE A 111 0.05 -15.47 -18.38
N ASN A 112 0.89 -15.68 -19.38
CA ASN A 112 2.28 -16.05 -19.16
C ASN A 112 3.17 -14.80 -18.98
N ASN A 113 4.14 -14.90 -18.07
CA ASN A 113 5.22 -13.90 -17.89
C ASN A 113 4.69 -12.46 -17.73
N VAL A 114 3.81 -12.23 -16.76
CA VAL A 114 3.09 -10.96 -16.60
C VAL A 114 4.00 -9.90 -15.99
N GLU A 115 4.07 -8.72 -16.62
CA GLU A 115 4.83 -7.58 -16.09
C GLU A 115 4.04 -6.88 -14.98
N MET A 116 4.46 -7.09 -13.73
CA MET A 116 3.83 -6.58 -12.52
C MET A 116 4.85 -5.74 -11.75
N GLU A 117 5.26 -4.63 -12.36
CA GLU A 117 6.34 -3.75 -11.89
C GLU A 117 6.11 -3.20 -10.48
N TYR A 118 4.86 -2.87 -10.14
CA TYR A 118 4.51 -2.18 -8.89
C TYR A 118 3.99 -3.14 -7.82
N GLU A 119 4.47 -2.98 -6.58
CA GLU A 119 3.90 -3.70 -5.44
C GLU A 119 2.46 -3.25 -5.18
N SER A 120 1.63 -4.19 -4.72
CA SER A 120 0.30 -3.86 -4.23
C SER A 120 0.43 -2.97 -2.99
N TYR A 121 -0.40 -1.94 -2.95
CA TYR A 121 -0.33 -0.90 -1.93
C TYR A 121 -1.74 -0.41 -1.61
N CYS A 122 -2.04 -0.21 -0.33
CA CYS A 122 -3.27 0.44 0.10
C CYS A 122 -2.90 1.52 1.11
N GLY A 123 -2.88 2.76 0.64
CA GLY A 123 -2.47 3.92 1.41
C GLY A 123 -3.66 4.79 1.84
N ILE A 124 -3.36 6.06 2.09
CA ILE A 124 -4.34 7.05 2.58
C ILE A 124 -5.18 7.62 1.43
N CYS A 125 -4.54 7.85 0.30
CA CYS A 125 -5.03 8.58 -0.86
C CYS A 125 -5.08 7.71 -2.11
N VAL A 126 -4.23 6.68 -2.20
CA VAL A 126 -4.15 5.77 -3.35
C VAL A 126 -4.14 4.30 -2.96
N ARG A 127 -4.55 3.48 -3.92
CA ARG A 127 -4.40 2.04 -3.90
C ARG A 127 -3.80 1.55 -5.21
N VAL A 128 -2.80 0.67 -5.12
CA VAL A 128 -2.28 -0.11 -6.24
C VAL A 128 -2.81 -1.53 -6.05
N ARG A 129 -3.63 -2.00 -7.00
CA ARG A 129 -4.22 -3.34 -6.93
C ARG A 129 -4.17 -4.07 -8.26
N TYR A 130 -4.13 -5.40 -8.17
CA TYR A 130 -4.14 -6.32 -9.30
C TYR A 130 -5.28 -7.31 -9.17
N PHE A 131 -5.98 -7.56 -10.26
CA PHE A 131 -7.13 -8.46 -10.24
C PHE A 131 -7.42 -9.07 -11.61
N ILE A 132 -7.99 -10.27 -11.57
CA ILE A 132 -8.67 -10.88 -12.71
C ILE A 132 -10.11 -10.40 -12.73
N GLN A 133 -10.58 -9.90 -13.88
CA GLN A 133 -11.97 -9.52 -14.10
C GLN A 133 -12.55 -10.40 -15.20
N ILE A 134 -13.61 -11.14 -14.88
CA ILE A 134 -14.43 -11.83 -15.88
C ILE A 134 -15.57 -10.89 -16.28
N SER A 135 -15.86 -10.82 -17.57
CA SER A 135 -16.98 -10.05 -18.12
C SER A 135 -17.81 -10.89 -19.07
N ILE A 136 -19.10 -11.07 -18.78
CA ILE A 136 -20.11 -11.62 -19.69
C ILE A 136 -20.85 -10.45 -20.32
N ASN A 137 -20.50 -10.11 -21.56
CA ASN A 137 -21.10 -8.98 -22.26
C ASN A 137 -22.45 -9.38 -22.83
N ARG A 138 -23.52 -8.62 -22.56
CA ARG A 138 -24.86 -8.89 -23.09
C ARG A 138 -25.43 -7.61 -23.68
N SER A 139 -26.42 -7.74 -24.56
CA SER A 139 -27.06 -6.58 -25.19
C SER A 139 -27.71 -5.60 -24.19
N TYR A 140 -28.07 -6.09 -23.00
CA TYR A 140 -28.72 -5.32 -21.94
C TYR A 140 -27.82 -5.09 -20.71
N GLY A 141 -26.50 -5.27 -20.86
CA GLY A 141 -25.50 -4.97 -19.83
C GLY A 141 -24.54 -6.11 -19.52
N THR A 142 -23.43 -5.78 -18.88
CA THR A 142 -22.34 -6.73 -18.59
C THR A 142 -22.45 -7.26 -17.16
N ILE A 143 -22.32 -8.59 -16.99
CA ILE A 143 -22.06 -9.19 -15.66
C ILE A 143 -20.56 -9.20 -15.47
N LYS A 144 -20.08 -8.74 -14.32
CA LYS A 144 -18.66 -8.68 -13.98
C LYS A 144 -18.41 -9.25 -12.60
N GLU A 145 -17.28 -9.92 -12.46
CA GLU A 145 -16.74 -10.34 -11.17
C GLU A 145 -15.23 -10.12 -11.16
N ASP A 146 -14.71 -9.63 -10.03
CA ASP A 146 -13.31 -9.31 -9.82
C ASP A 146 -12.71 -10.24 -8.75
N HIS A 147 -11.59 -10.87 -9.07
CA HIS A 147 -10.78 -11.63 -8.11
C HIS A 147 -9.41 -10.99 -7.94
N GLU A 148 -9.15 -10.47 -6.75
CA GLU A 148 -7.94 -9.70 -6.44
C GLU A 148 -6.82 -10.59 -5.91
N PHE A 149 -5.59 -10.32 -6.34
CA PHE A 149 -4.38 -10.93 -5.81
C PHE A 149 -3.36 -9.84 -5.46
N VAL A 150 -2.31 -10.23 -4.75
CA VAL A 150 -1.26 -9.31 -4.27
C VAL A 150 0.00 -9.50 -5.08
N VAL A 151 0.57 -8.38 -5.51
CA VAL A 151 1.92 -8.33 -6.07
C VAL A 151 2.90 -7.90 -4.99
N PHE A 152 3.95 -8.68 -4.84
CA PHE A 152 5.04 -8.49 -3.90
C PHE A 152 6.37 -8.59 -4.63
N ASN A 153 7.16 -7.53 -4.63
CA ASN A 153 8.43 -7.45 -5.33
C ASN A 153 9.53 -7.06 -4.32
N PRO A 154 10.29 -8.04 -3.80
CA PRO A 154 11.35 -7.74 -2.85
C PRO A 154 12.40 -6.84 -3.50
N SER A 155 12.86 -5.88 -2.73
CA SER A 155 13.94 -4.97 -3.09
C SER A 155 15.27 -5.49 -2.55
N THR A 156 16.34 -5.27 -3.31
CA THR A 156 17.69 -5.55 -2.84
C THR A 156 18.13 -4.52 -1.82
N GLU A 157 19.05 -4.91 -0.94
CA GLU A 157 19.67 -3.99 -0.01
C GLU A 157 20.29 -2.79 -0.77
N PRO A 158 20.08 -1.54 -0.31
CA PRO A 158 20.67 -0.39 -0.95
C PRO A 158 22.20 -0.40 -0.85
N ASP A 159 22.90 -0.08 -1.94
CA ASP A 159 24.38 -0.07 -2.01
C ASP A 159 25.07 0.82 -0.95
N THR A 160 24.37 1.85 -0.47
CA THR A 160 24.88 2.79 0.52
C THR A 160 23.85 3.04 1.61
N ASN A 161 24.32 3.08 2.85
CA ASN A 161 23.51 3.45 4.00
C ASN A 161 24.34 4.35 4.92
N HIS A 162 24.09 5.66 4.84
CA HIS A 162 24.86 6.66 5.58
C HIS A 162 24.17 7.00 6.90
N LYS A 163 24.97 7.43 7.88
CA LYS A 163 24.45 8.00 9.12
C LYS A 163 23.65 9.27 8.83
N LEU A 164 22.56 9.45 9.56
CA LEU A 164 21.79 10.69 9.53
C LEU A 164 22.12 11.54 10.74
N ARG A 165 22.26 12.85 10.51
CA ARG A 165 22.36 13.85 11.57
C ARG A 165 21.23 14.84 11.43
N MET A 166 20.47 15.03 12.49
CA MET A 166 19.37 16.00 12.56
C MET A 166 19.63 16.95 13.72
N GLU A 167 19.73 18.24 13.42
CA GLU A 167 20.01 19.28 14.42
C GLU A 167 18.77 20.16 14.62
N VAL A 168 18.49 20.47 15.88
CA VAL A 168 17.49 21.46 16.29
C VAL A 168 18.21 22.56 17.06
N GLY A 169 18.30 23.73 16.42
CA GLY A 169 18.89 24.94 16.98
C GLY A 169 17.87 26.05 17.12
N ILE A 170 17.72 26.60 18.32
CA ILE A 170 17.08 27.87 18.62
C ILE A 170 18.15 28.74 19.23
N GLU A 171 18.45 29.86 18.58
CA GLU A 171 19.52 30.77 18.97
C GLU A 171 19.47 31.12 20.47
N GLU A 172 20.62 30.97 21.13
CA GLU A 172 20.80 31.22 22.56
C GLU A 172 19.86 30.47 23.53
N CYS A 173 19.04 29.52 23.03
CA CYS A 173 17.98 28.86 23.81
C CYS A 173 18.12 27.34 23.83
N LEU A 174 18.35 26.72 22.67
CA LEU A 174 18.33 25.28 22.52
C LEU A 174 19.25 24.83 21.40
N HIS A 175 20.06 23.81 21.65
CA HIS A 175 20.83 23.13 20.61
C HIS A 175 20.87 21.65 20.96
N ILE A 176 20.18 20.84 20.16
CA ILE A 176 20.11 19.39 20.29
C ILE A 176 20.53 18.77 18.97
N GLU A 177 21.31 17.69 19.05
CA GLU A 177 21.73 16.90 17.91
C GLU A 177 21.24 15.46 18.03
N PHE A 178 20.65 14.93 16.96
CA PHE A 178 20.31 13.53 16.81
C PHE A 178 21.25 12.89 15.79
N GLU A 179 21.91 11.80 16.19
CA GLU A 179 22.68 10.94 15.30
C GLU A 179 21.96 9.60 15.17
N TYR A 180 21.63 9.20 13.95
CA TYR A 180 21.10 7.88 13.64
C TYR A 180 22.14 7.09 12.85
N GLN A 181 22.21 5.78 13.11
CA GLN A 181 23.21 4.91 12.47
C GLN A 181 23.00 4.75 10.97
N SER A 182 21.76 4.90 10.50
CA SER A 182 21.36 4.60 9.11
C SER A 182 20.33 5.59 8.58
N SER A 183 20.26 5.74 7.26
CA SER A 183 19.23 6.50 6.54
C SER A 183 18.20 5.60 5.87
N LYS A 184 18.51 4.31 5.75
CA LYS A 184 17.68 3.31 5.08
C LYS A 184 17.48 2.11 6.01
N TYR A 185 16.26 1.60 6.08
CA TYR A 185 15.85 0.55 7.02
C TYR A 185 14.93 -0.45 6.34
N THR A 186 15.07 -1.73 6.67
CA THR A 186 14.03 -2.72 6.38
C THR A 186 12.78 -2.42 7.21
N LEU A 187 11.62 -2.94 6.81
CA LEU A 187 10.36 -2.75 7.56
C LEU A 187 10.38 -3.36 8.97
N LYS A 188 11.37 -4.22 9.28
CA LYS A 188 11.50 -4.94 10.55
C LYS A 188 12.76 -4.53 11.34
N ASP A 189 13.49 -3.51 10.87
CA ASP A 189 14.72 -3.02 11.50
C ASP A 189 14.46 -2.28 12.82
N VAL A 190 15.54 -1.84 13.45
CA VAL A 190 15.55 -0.95 14.60
C VAL A 190 16.27 0.32 14.22
N VAL A 191 15.61 1.47 14.41
CA VAL A 191 16.28 2.77 14.31
C VAL A 191 17.12 2.95 15.57
N VAL A 192 18.43 2.78 15.42
CA VAL A 192 19.41 2.98 16.48
C VAL A 192 20.04 4.35 16.31
N GLY A 193 20.06 5.12 17.39
CA GLY A 193 20.64 6.44 17.40
C GLY A 193 20.91 6.95 18.80
N LYS A 194 21.21 8.23 18.88
CA LYS A 194 21.39 8.94 20.14
C LYS A 194 21.05 10.41 19.97
N VAL A 195 20.65 11.03 21.06
CA VAL A 195 20.45 12.48 21.15
C VAL A 195 21.49 13.08 22.09
N HIS A 196 22.08 14.19 21.69
CA HIS A 196 23.06 14.94 22.47
C HIS A 196 22.60 16.38 22.71
N PHE A 197 22.64 16.82 23.97
CA PHE A 197 22.15 18.13 24.40
C PHE A 197 23.29 19.16 24.51
N ASN A 198 23.57 19.86 23.41
CA ASN A 198 24.64 20.87 23.35
C ASN A 198 24.33 22.14 24.16
N LEU A 199 23.08 22.60 24.13
CA LEU A 199 22.59 23.76 24.87
C LEU A 199 21.13 23.53 25.26
N VAL A 200 20.80 23.71 26.54
CA VAL A 200 19.42 23.63 27.05
C VAL A 200 19.18 24.78 28.02
N ARG A 201 18.54 25.86 27.53
CA ARG A 201 18.09 26.99 28.35
C ARG A 201 16.56 27.09 28.41
N ILE A 202 15.86 26.31 27.59
CA ILE A 202 14.40 26.11 27.68
C ILE A 202 14.14 24.86 28.54
N LYS A 203 13.16 24.94 29.43
CA LYS A 203 12.72 23.78 30.23
C LYS A 203 11.90 22.83 29.36
N ILE A 204 12.54 21.77 28.86
CA ILE A 204 11.86 20.71 28.13
C ILE A 204 11.04 19.87 29.12
N LYS A 205 9.82 19.55 28.74
CA LYS A 205 8.89 18.70 29.49
C LYS A 205 8.90 17.28 28.93
N GLN A 206 8.78 17.14 27.62
CA GLN A 206 8.66 15.84 26.95
C GLN A 206 9.35 15.85 25.59
N MET A 207 9.88 14.70 25.18
CA MET A 207 10.44 14.48 23.86
C MET A 207 9.94 13.17 23.26
N GLU A 208 9.36 13.23 22.07
CA GLU A 208 8.86 12.08 21.31
C GLU A 208 9.56 11.99 19.95
N LEU A 209 9.72 10.77 19.46
CA LEU A 209 10.09 10.46 18.10
C LEU A 209 8.94 9.71 17.43
N ALA A 210 8.46 10.22 16.30
CA ALA A 210 7.35 9.63 15.58
C ALA A 210 7.78 9.11 14.21
N ILE A 211 7.16 8.01 13.75
CA ILE A 211 7.22 7.58 12.35
C ILE A 211 6.04 8.19 11.64
N VAL A 212 6.33 9.03 10.64
CA VAL A 212 5.35 9.75 9.86
C VAL A 212 5.39 9.27 8.41
N ARG A 213 4.25 8.81 7.90
CA ARG A 213 4.03 8.55 6.49
C ARG A 213 3.51 9.81 5.81
N LYS A 214 4.10 10.19 4.69
CA LYS A 214 3.56 11.20 3.77
C LYS A 214 3.26 10.56 2.44
N GLU A 215 2.02 10.66 2.02
CA GLU A 215 1.56 10.17 0.73
C GLU A 215 1.17 11.36 -0.14
N THR A 216 1.85 11.51 -1.27
CA THR A 216 1.61 12.58 -2.23
C THR A 216 1.02 12.00 -3.49
N VAL A 217 -0.11 12.55 -3.95
CA VAL A 217 -0.80 12.14 -5.18
C VAL A 217 -0.91 13.30 -6.14
N GLY A 218 -1.06 13.02 -7.43
CA GLY A 218 -1.18 14.04 -8.47
C GLY A 218 0.18 14.57 -8.94
N SER A 219 0.16 15.58 -9.79
CA SER A 219 1.36 16.12 -10.45
C SER A 219 1.35 17.64 -10.49
N GLY A 220 2.52 18.25 -10.24
CA GLY A 220 2.69 19.70 -10.32
C GLY A 220 1.86 20.45 -9.27
N GLN A 221 1.20 21.53 -9.69
CA GLN A 221 0.41 22.39 -8.80
C GLN A 221 -0.87 21.72 -8.24
N ALA A 222 -1.33 20.63 -8.86
CA ALA A 222 -2.46 19.83 -8.39
C ALA A 222 -2.03 18.64 -7.51
N SER A 223 -0.81 18.69 -6.96
CA SER A 223 -0.35 17.65 -6.04
C SER A 223 -0.93 17.86 -4.65
N GLU A 224 -1.45 16.78 -4.09
CA GLU A 224 -2.03 16.75 -2.75
C GLU A 224 -1.20 15.83 -1.88
N THR A 225 -0.86 16.25 -0.67
CA THR A 225 -0.07 15.44 0.28
C THR A 225 -0.85 15.22 1.56
N GLN A 226 -1.07 13.96 1.90
CA GLN A 226 -1.59 13.56 3.20
C GLN A 226 -0.46 13.08 4.10
N LYS A 227 -0.65 13.33 5.40
CA LYS A 227 0.30 12.95 6.45
C LYS A 227 -0.42 12.11 7.48
N GLU A 228 0.21 11.02 7.88
CA GLU A 228 -0.26 10.13 8.93
C GLU A 228 0.88 9.83 9.90
N THR A 229 0.58 9.86 11.20
CA THR A 229 1.52 9.42 12.23
C THR A 229 1.23 7.96 12.55
N LEU A 230 2.14 7.07 12.17
CA LEU A 230 1.95 5.62 12.29
C LEU A 230 2.31 5.10 13.68
N SER A 231 3.32 5.71 14.31
CA SER A 231 3.77 5.30 15.64
C SER A 231 4.50 6.45 16.33
N LYS A 232 4.49 6.43 17.66
CA LYS A 232 5.19 7.36 18.53
C LYS A 232 6.01 6.60 19.55
N TYR A 233 7.23 7.05 19.76
CA TYR A 233 8.17 6.54 20.74
C TYR A 233 8.55 7.69 21.69
N GLU A 234 8.20 7.55 22.96
CA GLU A 234 8.59 8.52 23.99
C GLU A 234 10.08 8.34 24.29
N VAL A 235 10.90 9.35 24.01
CA VAL A 235 12.34 9.29 24.20
C VAL A 235 12.71 9.68 25.63
N MET A 236 12.02 10.70 26.17
CA MET A 236 12.33 11.27 27.48
C MET A 236 11.11 12.00 28.05
N ASP A 237 10.94 11.88 29.36
CA ASP A 237 10.10 12.72 30.20
C ASP A 237 11.00 13.41 31.23
N GLY A 238 11.02 14.75 31.23
CA GLY A 238 11.89 15.54 32.10
C GLY A 238 12.78 16.55 31.37
N ALA A 239 13.50 17.34 32.18
CA ALA A 239 14.36 18.42 31.73
C ALA A 239 15.82 17.94 31.63
N PRO A 240 16.35 17.72 30.43
CA PRO A 240 17.73 17.27 30.23
C PRO A 240 18.72 18.38 30.57
N VAL A 241 19.96 18.01 30.87
CA VAL A 241 21.04 18.96 31.14
C VAL A 241 22.03 19.03 29.98
N LYS A 242 22.78 20.14 29.91
CA LYS A 242 23.85 20.29 28.92
C LYS A 242 24.87 19.16 29.04
N GLY A 243 25.19 18.54 27.91
CA GLY A 243 26.15 17.44 27.78
C GLY A 243 25.53 16.05 27.97
N GLU A 244 24.25 15.96 28.31
CA GLU A 244 23.56 14.68 28.43
C GLU A 244 23.42 13.99 27.06
N GLU A 245 23.52 12.66 27.08
CA GLU A 245 23.36 11.81 25.90
C GLU A 245 22.36 10.70 26.21
N ILE A 246 21.30 10.59 25.40
CA ILE A 246 20.25 9.57 25.56
C ILE A 246 20.30 8.63 24.35
N PRO A 247 20.55 7.32 24.54
CA PRO A 247 20.51 6.35 23.45
C PRO A 247 19.06 6.05 23.02
N ILE A 248 18.86 5.82 21.72
CA ILE A 248 17.55 5.56 21.11
C ILE A 248 17.59 4.20 20.42
N ARG A 249 16.55 3.38 20.68
CA ARG A 249 16.28 2.12 19.97
C ARG A 249 14.79 2.04 19.66
N TYR A 250 14.43 2.46 18.45
CA TYR A 250 13.04 2.47 18.01
C TYR A 250 12.78 1.32 17.02
N TYR A 251 12.11 0.29 17.50
CA TYR A 251 11.78 -0.92 16.73
C TYR A 251 10.69 -0.63 15.69
N LEU A 252 10.96 -0.94 14.42
CA LEU A 252 10.01 -0.77 13.32
C LEU A 252 9.06 -1.98 13.18
N ALA A 253 9.51 -3.15 13.63
CA ALA A 253 8.70 -4.36 13.64
C ALA A 253 7.40 -4.15 14.43
N GLY A 254 6.26 -4.47 13.80
CA GLY A 254 4.93 -4.32 14.39
C GLY A 254 4.21 -3.01 14.02
N ILE A 255 4.91 -2.06 13.40
CA ILE A 255 4.29 -0.89 12.78
C ILE A 255 3.81 -1.29 11.37
N ASP A 256 2.62 -0.83 10.97
CA ASP A 256 2.04 -1.07 9.63
C ASP A 256 2.76 -0.23 8.56
N LEU A 257 4.00 -0.63 8.25
CA LEU A 257 4.88 0.04 7.30
C LEU A 257 4.83 -0.60 5.93
N THR A 258 5.05 0.23 4.91
CA THR A 258 5.35 -0.20 3.55
C THR A 258 6.73 0.31 3.14
N PRO A 259 7.30 -0.19 2.04
CA PRO A 259 8.44 0.46 1.42
C PRO A 259 8.15 1.90 1.05
N THR A 260 9.22 2.69 0.92
CA THR A 260 9.20 3.99 0.28
C THR A 260 8.98 3.81 -1.22
N TYR A 261 7.96 4.49 -1.75
CA TYR A 261 7.62 4.45 -3.17
C TYR A 261 7.80 5.84 -3.77
N LEU A 262 8.60 5.98 -4.82
CA LEU A 262 8.90 7.26 -5.44
C LEU A 262 8.35 7.30 -6.86
N ASN A 263 7.49 8.28 -7.16
CA ASN A 263 6.96 8.57 -8.48
C ASN A 263 6.38 7.34 -9.21
N VAL A 264 5.63 6.48 -8.49
CA VAL A 264 5.04 5.26 -9.05
C VAL A 264 4.11 5.62 -10.20
N SER A 265 4.49 5.20 -11.41
CA SER A 265 3.84 5.58 -12.67
C SER A 265 3.60 7.10 -12.82
N LYS A 266 4.42 7.95 -12.18
CA LYS A 266 4.23 9.42 -12.09
C LYS A 266 2.87 9.84 -11.48
N ARG A 267 2.24 8.98 -10.67
CA ARG A 267 0.93 9.23 -10.05
C ARG A 267 0.99 9.55 -8.57
N PHE A 268 1.89 8.89 -7.83
CA PHE A 268 2.02 9.11 -6.41
C PHE A 268 3.42 8.80 -5.87
N SER A 269 3.68 9.23 -4.65
CA SER A 269 4.84 8.84 -3.85
C SER A 269 4.41 8.60 -2.40
N THR A 270 5.04 7.62 -1.75
CA THR A 270 4.91 7.36 -0.31
C THR A 270 6.29 7.47 0.32
N LYS A 271 6.45 8.39 1.26
CA LYS A 271 7.71 8.69 1.95
C LYS A 271 7.54 8.57 3.46
N TYR A 272 8.64 8.29 4.14
CA TYR A 272 8.66 8.11 5.59
C TYR A 272 9.64 9.08 6.24
N TYR A 273 9.25 9.58 7.41
CA TYR A 273 10.00 10.58 8.16
C TYR A 273 10.11 10.17 9.63
N LEU A 274 11.29 10.35 10.19
CA LEU A 274 11.49 10.46 11.63
C LEU A 274 11.14 11.89 12.03
N SER A 275 10.05 12.05 12.78
CA SER A 275 9.59 13.35 13.28
C SER A 275 9.91 13.46 14.76
N LEU A 276 10.90 14.30 15.08
CA LEU A 276 11.18 14.73 16.44
C LEU A 276 10.13 15.75 16.87
N ILE A 277 9.58 15.55 18.06
CA ILE A 277 8.60 16.42 18.70
C ILE A 277 9.13 16.75 20.10
N LEU A 278 9.34 18.04 20.36
CA LEU A 278 9.73 18.56 21.67
C LEU A 278 8.60 19.40 22.23
N ILE A 279 8.28 19.19 23.50
CA ILE A 279 7.29 19.96 24.24
C ILE A 279 7.99 20.58 25.44
N ASP A 280 7.87 21.90 25.61
CA ASP A 280 8.43 22.60 26.76
C ASP A 280 7.42 22.78 27.90
N SER A 281 7.88 23.38 29.00
CA SER A 281 7.03 23.62 30.18
C SER A 281 5.90 24.63 29.95
N GLU A 282 5.94 25.39 28.85
CA GLU A 282 4.88 26.32 28.43
C GLU A 282 3.95 25.68 27.38
N ASP A 283 4.05 24.36 27.18
CA ASP A 283 3.34 23.56 26.17
C ASP A 283 3.58 24.05 24.73
N ARG A 284 4.66 24.79 24.48
CA ARG A 284 5.12 25.11 23.12
C ARG A 284 5.71 23.86 22.49
N ARG A 285 5.42 23.67 21.20
CA ARG A 285 5.84 22.48 20.45
C ARG A 285 6.84 22.83 19.36
N TYR A 286 7.95 22.10 19.32
CA TYR A 286 8.97 22.22 18.29
C TYR A 286 9.06 20.92 17.53
N PHE A 287 9.17 21.01 16.21
CA PHE A 287 9.15 19.85 15.32
C PHE A 287 10.32 19.91 14.35
N LYS A 288 10.97 18.77 14.14
CA LYS A 288 11.93 18.59 13.05
C LYS A 288 11.71 17.23 12.42
N GLU A 289 11.70 17.18 11.10
CA GLU A 289 11.53 15.95 10.35
C GLU A 289 12.79 15.64 9.56
N GLN A 290 13.17 14.36 9.55
CA GLN A 290 14.24 13.82 8.74
C GLN A 290 13.70 12.65 7.92
N GLU A 291 13.87 12.70 6.60
CA GLU A 291 13.42 11.61 5.71
C GLU A 291 14.26 10.35 5.95
N ILE A 292 13.59 9.20 5.96
CA ILE A 292 14.19 7.87 5.96
C ILE A 292 13.64 7.06 4.80
N VAL A 293 14.43 6.13 4.28
CA VAL A 293 14.00 5.21 3.22
C VAL A 293 13.65 3.87 3.84
N LEU A 294 12.42 3.42 3.62
CA LEU A 294 12.01 2.08 3.99
C LEU A 294 12.08 1.18 2.76
N TRP A 295 12.59 -0.04 2.94
CA TRP A 295 12.65 -1.05 1.89
C TRP A 295 12.29 -2.42 2.48
N ARG A 296 12.08 -3.40 1.62
CA ARG A 296 11.64 -4.74 2.03
C ARG A 296 12.44 -5.81 1.31
N ASP A 297 13.06 -6.69 2.08
CA ASP A 297 13.89 -7.81 1.63
C ASP A 297 13.08 -9.09 1.39
N LYS A 298 12.04 -9.30 2.20
CA LYS A 298 11.22 -10.52 2.21
C LYS A 298 9.79 -10.22 2.64
N LEU A 299 8.91 -11.18 2.36
CA LEU A 299 7.50 -11.13 2.76
C LEU A 299 7.35 -10.95 4.29
#